data_AF-U1QV95-F1
#
_entry.id   AF-U1QV95-F1
#
_cell.length_a   1.000
_cell.length_b   1.000
_cell.length_c   1.000
_cell.angle_alpha   90.00
_cell.angle_beta   90.00
_cell.angle_gamma   90.00
#
_symmetry.space_group_name_H-M   'P 1'
#
loop_
_entity.id
_entity.type
_entity.pdbx_description
1 polymer ?
#
loop_
_entity_poly.entity_id
_entity_poly.type
_entity_poly.pdbx_seq_one_letter_code
_entity_poly.pdbx_strand_id
1 'polypeptide(L)'
;MLCFADWGHRYTASVSGFTLVARTDLACDVSFPEKTLGEGVGFLNECVGAGVRIYSASRFGYVQRRGATFGHTWDISTMELLMTSTIGHWGPPHEMEMPTS
;
A
#
# COMPACT_ATOMS: atom_id res chain seq x y z
N MET A 1 -2.53 -0.81 -13.55
CA MET A 1 -2.87 0.18 -14.59
C MET A 1 -1.81 1.28 -14.74
N LEU A 2 -1.02 1.64 -13.71
CA LEU A 2 0.07 2.63 -13.86
C LEU A 2 1.36 2.03 -14.48
N CYS A 3 1.50 0.69 -14.42
CA CYS A 3 2.67 -0.04 -14.93
C CYS A 3 2.68 -0.28 -16.46
N PHE A 4 1.81 0.37 -17.23
CA PHE A 4 1.76 0.26 -18.70
C PHE A 4 2.07 1.63 -19.32
N ALA A 5 2.95 1.65 -20.33
CA ALA A 5 3.52 2.88 -20.87
C ALA A 5 2.46 3.91 -21.30
N ASP A 6 1.37 3.45 -21.90
CA ASP A 6 0.35 4.36 -22.39
C ASP A 6 -0.53 4.95 -21.27
N TRP A 7 -0.61 4.30 -20.10
CA TRP A 7 -1.66 4.55 -19.10
C TRP A 7 -1.39 5.67 -18.08
N GLY A 8 -0.36 6.49 -18.31
CA GLY A 8 -0.08 7.68 -17.51
C GLY A 8 -0.91 8.90 -17.93
N HIS A 9 -0.83 9.95 -17.10
CA HIS A 9 -1.35 11.30 -17.35
C HIS A 9 -2.82 11.40 -17.78
N ARG A 10 -3.71 10.63 -17.13
CA ARG A 10 -5.13 10.57 -17.49
C ARG A 10 -6.03 10.32 -16.28
N TYR A 11 -7.28 10.74 -16.39
CA TYR A 11 -8.31 10.26 -15.46
C TYR A 11 -8.66 8.80 -15.76
N THR A 12 -8.88 8.01 -14.71
CA THR A 12 -9.15 6.58 -14.79
C THR A 12 -10.03 6.16 -13.62
N ALA A 13 -10.68 5.01 -13.73
CA ALA A 13 -11.41 4.40 -12.60
C ALA A 13 -10.48 3.60 -11.68
N SER A 14 -9.26 3.28 -12.11
CA SER A 14 -8.32 2.53 -11.29
C SER A 14 -6.85 2.82 -11.62
N VAL A 15 -6.00 2.69 -10.60
CA VAL A 15 -4.54 2.73 -10.67
C VAL A 15 -3.98 1.50 -9.94
N SER A 16 -2.74 1.11 -10.23
CA SER A 16 -2.11 0.05 -9.44
C SER A 16 -1.65 0.64 -8.10
N GLY A 17 -2.17 0.11 -7.00
CA GLY A 17 -2.12 0.67 -5.65
C GLY A 17 -0.77 0.60 -4.96
N PHE A 18 0.28 1.15 -5.56
CA PHE A 18 1.59 1.32 -4.88
C PHE A 18 1.62 2.60 -4.07
N THR A 19 1.28 3.72 -4.70
CA THR A 19 1.35 5.03 -4.08
C THR A 19 0.13 5.82 -4.49
N LEU A 20 -0.65 6.24 -3.51
CA LEU A 20 -1.83 7.07 -3.67
C LEU A 20 -1.59 8.38 -2.95
N VAL A 21 -1.94 9.49 -3.61
CA VAL A 21 -1.99 10.81 -2.99
C VAL A 21 -3.45 11.23 -3.03
N ALA A 22 -4.01 11.50 -1.85
CA ALA A 22 -5.40 11.90 -1.67
C ALA A 22 -5.46 13.21 -0.90
N ARG A 23 -6.55 13.95 -1.08
CA ARG A 23 -6.85 15.11 -0.25
C ARG A 23 -7.17 14.64 1.17
N THR A 24 -6.76 15.40 2.19
CA THR A 24 -6.87 14.97 3.58
C THR A 24 -8.31 14.70 4.02
N ASP A 25 -9.25 15.56 3.63
CA ASP A 25 -10.68 15.38 3.87
C ASP A 25 -11.20 14.07 3.26
N LEU A 26 -10.84 13.76 2.02
CA LEU A 26 -11.18 12.50 1.36
C LEU A 26 -10.62 11.30 2.13
N ALA A 27 -9.39 11.38 2.61
CA ALA A 27 -8.76 10.31 3.38
C ALA A 27 -9.39 10.12 4.78
N CYS A 28 -10.06 11.15 5.32
CA CYS A 28 -10.85 11.04 6.54
C CYS A 28 -12.23 10.42 6.29
N ASP A 29 -12.83 10.68 5.12
CA ASP A 29 -14.18 10.20 4.78
C ASP A 29 -14.20 8.78 4.20
N VAL A 30 -13.16 8.39 3.47
CA VAL A 30 -13.05 7.07 2.82
C VAL A 30 -11.93 6.26 3.47
N SER A 31 -12.30 5.16 4.12
CA SER A 31 -11.36 4.25 4.77
C SER A 31 -10.99 3.06 3.89
N PHE A 32 -9.80 2.50 4.11
CA PHE A 32 -9.45 1.20 3.53
C PHE A 32 -10.31 0.10 4.15
N PRO A 33 -10.80 -0.87 3.36
CA PRO A 33 -11.54 -2.00 3.92
C PRO A 33 -10.60 -2.86 4.76
N GLU A 34 -11.13 -3.45 5.84
CA GLU A 34 -10.42 -4.39 6.70
C GLU A 34 -10.20 -5.73 5.99
N LYS A 35 -9.25 -5.76 5.05
CA LYS A 35 -8.94 -6.91 4.20
C LYS A 35 -7.45 -7.02 3.97
N THR A 36 -6.90 -8.22 4.11
CA THR A 36 -5.47 -8.50 3.91
C THR A 36 -5.07 -8.52 2.42
N LEU A 37 -6.02 -8.70 1.51
CA LEU A 37 -5.78 -8.70 0.07
C LEU A 37 -6.77 -7.79 -0.64
N GLY A 38 -6.24 -6.92 -1.49
CA GLY A 38 -7.06 -6.03 -2.32
C GLY A 38 -7.57 -4.78 -1.60
N GLU A 39 -7.00 -4.43 -0.44
CA GLU A 39 -7.33 -3.19 0.30
C GLU A 39 -7.32 -1.95 -0.62
N GLY A 40 -6.28 -1.79 -1.44
CA GLY A 40 -6.14 -0.65 -2.34
C GLY A 40 -7.16 -0.67 -3.48
N VAL A 41 -7.60 -1.85 -3.92
CA VAL A 41 -8.68 -1.95 -4.92
C VAL A 41 -10.02 -1.55 -4.29
N GLY A 42 -10.28 -2.01 -3.07
CA GLY A 42 -11.48 -1.64 -2.32
C GLY A 42 -11.55 -0.13 -2.05
N PHE A 43 -10.46 0.48 -1.59
CA PHE A 43 -10.37 1.93 -1.40
C PHE A 43 -10.67 2.72 -2.68
N LEU A 44 -10.11 2.31 -3.83
CA LEU A 44 -10.39 2.97 -5.10
C LEU A 44 -11.85 2.81 -5.56
N ASN A 45 -12.47 1.64 -5.30
CA ASN A 45 -13.88 1.42 -5.60
C ASN A 45 -14.79 2.31 -4.76
N GLU A 46 -14.52 2.45 -3.46
CA GLU A 46 -15.25 3.37 -2.57
C GLU A 46 -15.10 4.83 -3.05
N CYS A 47 -13.89 5.24 -3.44
CA CYS A 47 -13.66 6.57 -4.02
C CYS A 47 -14.51 6.79 -5.28
N VAL A 48 -14.53 5.84 -6.21
CA VAL A 48 -15.36 5.94 -7.43
C VAL A 48 -16.84 5.99 -7.08
N GLY A 49 -17.30 5.17 -6.13
CA GLY A 49 -18.69 5.19 -5.63
C GLY A 49 -19.09 6.52 -4.99
N ALA A 50 -18.16 7.19 -4.33
CA ALA A 50 -18.32 8.53 -3.76
C ALA A 50 -18.17 9.68 -4.79
N GLY A 51 -17.99 9.36 -6.08
CA GLY A 51 -17.85 10.36 -7.14
C GLY A 51 -16.48 11.03 -7.23
N VAL A 52 -15.47 10.46 -6.57
CA VAL A 52 -14.09 10.97 -6.59
C VAL A 52 -13.45 10.68 -7.94
N ARG A 53 -12.74 11.67 -8.49
CA ARG A 53 -11.95 11.50 -9.71
C ARG A 53 -10.54 11.04 -9.38
N ILE A 54 -10.14 9.93 -9.96
CA ILE A 54 -8.78 9.37 -9.81
C ILE A 54 -7.93 9.76 -11.02
N TYR A 55 -6.75 10.31 -10.76
CA TYR A 55 -5.78 10.68 -11.79
C TYR A 55 -4.57 9.74 -11.77
N SER A 56 -4.31 9.11 -12.92
CA SER A 56 -3.11 8.32 -13.17
C SER A 56 -1.96 9.28 -13.46
N ALA A 57 -1.02 9.39 -12.53
CA ALA A 57 0.15 10.26 -12.65
C ALA A 57 1.24 9.63 -13.54
N SER A 58 2.51 10.01 -13.30
CA SER A 58 3.66 9.48 -14.01
C SER A 58 4.12 8.12 -13.44
N ARG A 59 4.60 7.24 -14.32
CA ARG A 59 5.23 5.95 -13.93
C ARG A 59 6.66 6.08 -13.40
N PHE A 60 7.27 7.26 -13.52
CA PHE A 60 8.69 7.48 -13.21
C PHE A 60 8.92 7.95 -11.76
N GLY A 61 7.86 8.20 -10.99
CA GLY A 61 7.95 8.69 -9.60
C GLY A 61 7.96 7.58 -8.53
N TYR A 62 7.96 6.30 -8.92
CA TYR A 62 7.97 5.18 -7.98
C TYR A 62 8.66 3.97 -8.58
N VAL A 63 9.15 3.08 -7.71
CA VAL A 63 9.74 1.80 -8.10
C VAL A 63 8.85 0.68 -7.58
N GLN A 64 8.42 -0.20 -8.48
CA GLN A 64 7.76 -1.45 -8.12
C GLN A 64 8.75 -2.60 -8.27
N ARG A 65 9.13 -3.26 -7.15
CA ARG A 65 9.91 -4.50 -7.19
C ARG A 65 8.95 -5.70 -7.20
N ARG A 66 9.06 -6.55 -8.22
CA ARG A 66 8.41 -7.87 -8.30
C ARG A 66 9.49 -8.90 -8.63
N GLY A 67 9.70 -9.90 -7.78
CA GLY A 67 10.73 -10.91 -8.00
C GLY A 67 10.63 -12.07 -7.00
N ALA A 68 11.19 -13.22 -7.40
CA ALA A 68 11.22 -14.46 -6.60
C ALA A 68 12.37 -14.49 -5.58
N THR A 69 13.29 -13.52 -5.61
CA THR A 69 14.41 -13.43 -4.69
C THR A 69 13.96 -12.92 -3.33
N PHE A 70 14.08 -13.79 -2.33
CA PHE A 70 13.94 -13.46 -0.92
C PHE A 70 14.82 -12.26 -0.55
N GLY A 71 14.24 -11.27 0.11
CA GLY A 71 14.93 -10.06 0.57
C GLY A 71 14.04 -8.82 0.49
N HIS A 72 14.10 -7.99 1.53
CA HIS A 72 13.41 -6.70 1.61
C HIS A 72 14.11 -5.67 0.72
N THR A 73 13.48 -4.54 0.43
CA THR A 73 14.08 -3.47 -0.39
C THR A 73 15.14 -2.65 0.36
N TRP A 74 15.32 -2.91 1.64
CA TRP A 74 16.23 -2.17 2.50
C TRP A 74 17.57 -2.89 2.55
N ASP A 75 18.65 -2.14 2.38
CA ASP A 75 20.04 -2.63 2.52
C ASP A 75 20.43 -2.70 3.99
N ILE A 76 19.62 -3.43 4.76
CA ILE A 76 19.80 -3.70 6.18
C ILE A 76 19.58 -5.19 6.39
N SER A 77 20.43 -5.83 7.18
CA SER A 77 20.23 -7.24 7.49
C SER A 77 18.95 -7.41 8.31
N THR A 78 18.25 -8.54 8.14
CA THR A 78 17.07 -8.85 8.97
C THR A 78 17.41 -8.80 10.46
N MET A 79 18.63 -9.22 10.84
CA MET A 79 19.13 -9.14 12.21
C MET A 79 19.18 -7.69 12.73
N GLU A 80 19.75 -6.79 11.94
CA GLU A 80 19.89 -5.38 12.31
C GLU A 80 18.54 -4.65 12.34
N LEU A 81 17.62 -5.01 11.43
CA LEU A 81 16.23 -4.57 11.48
C LEU A 81 15.55 -5.00 12.79
N LEU A 82 15.71 -6.26 13.20
CA LEU A 82 15.13 -6.78 14.44
C LEU A 82 15.74 -6.13 15.70
N MET A 83 17.05 -5.87 15.69
CA MET A 83 17.76 -5.24 16.82
C MET A 83 17.30 -3.79 17.05
N THR A 84 16.84 -3.11 16.02
CA THR A 84 16.44 -1.68 16.07
C THR A 84 14.92 -1.47 16.13
N SER A 85 14.13 -2.54 15.97
CA SER A 85 12.67 -2.47 15.92
C SER A 85 12.03 -2.92 17.23
N THR A 86 10.84 -2.38 17.52
CA THR A 86 9.95 -2.96 18.53
C THR A 86 9.11 -4.05 17.87
N ILE A 87 9.22 -5.29 18.36
CA ILE A 87 8.39 -6.40 17.87
C ILE A 87 7.00 -6.27 18.50
N GLY A 88 5.99 -5.91 17.70
CA GLY A 88 4.60 -5.84 18.17
C GLY A 88 3.92 -7.21 18.27
N HIS A 89 4.30 -8.16 17.42
CA HIS A 89 3.70 -9.50 17.36
C HIS A 89 4.68 -10.53 16.78
N TRP A 90 4.63 -11.76 17.29
CA TRP A 90 5.39 -12.90 16.78
C TRP A 90 4.61 -14.21 16.97
N GLY A 91 4.45 -14.98 15.89
CA GLY A 91 3.76 -16.27 15.91
C GLY A 91 2.52 -16.31 15.01
N PRO A 92 1.70 -17.40 15.09
CA PRO A 92 0.41 -17.45 14.43
C PRO A 92 -0.49 -16.31 14.93
N PRO A 93 -1.45 -15.86 14.09
CA PRO A 93 -2.50 -14.95 14.54
C PRO A 93 -3.10 -15.45 15.87
N HIS A 94 -3.52 -14.54 16.76
CA HIS A 94 -4.20 -14.84 18.04
C HIS A 94 -3.39 -15.56 19.14
N GLU A 95 -2.15 -16.00 18.91
CA GLU A 95 -1.46 -16.83 19.93
C GLU A 95 -0.45 -16.11 20.82
N MET A 96 0.06 -14.92 20.49
CA MET A 96 0.92 -14.16 21.42
C MET A 96 0.93 -12.65 21.09
N GLU A 97 0.19 -11.86 21.87
CA GLU A 97 0.49 -10.43 22.03
C GLU A 97 1.63 -10.30 23.04
N MET A 98 2.71 -9.63 22.65
CA MET A 98 3.80 -9.33 23.58
C MET A 98 3.27 -8.31 24.59
N PRO A 99 3.45 -8.50 25.92
CA PRO A 99 3.01 -7.50 26.88
C PRO A 99 3.77 -6.19 26.62
N THR A 100 3.03 -5.13 26.30
CA THR A 100 3.58 -3.78 26.23
C THR A 100 4.03 -3.38 27.63
N SER A 101 5.31 -3.01 27.77
CA SER A 101 5.86 -2.41 29.00
C SER A 101 5.30 -1.02 29.24
#